data_AF-A0AAD6STZ9-F1
#
_entry.id   AF-A0AAD6STZ9-F1
#
_cell.length_a   1.000
_cell.length_b   1.000
_cell.length_c   1.000
_cell.angle_alpha   90.00
_cell.angle_beta   90.00
_cell.angle_gamma   90.00
#
_symmetry.space_group_name_H-M   'P 1'
#
loop_
_entity.id
_entity.type
_entity.pdbx_description
1 polymer ?
#
loop_
_entity_poly.entity_id
_entity_poly.type
_entity_poly.pdbx_seq_one_letter_code
_entity_poly.pdbx_strand_id
1 'polypeptide(L)'
;MVLHWVDNKGELRSSTIYFDSDSVLTTTEECLIDFAELVSDHSGETMATTVWSTLCKYNLQGKIIAFVMDNTTNNDTMTKAIERKCWAEGIEFDATRSRMRCMPHTVHLQAYTGY
;
A
#
# COMPACT_ATOMS: atom_id res chain seq x y z
N MET A 1 -3.43 6.58 3.80
CA MET A 1 -4.44 5.59 3.33
C MET A 1 -4.09 4.23 3.88
N VAL A 2 -4.79 3.77 4.91
CA VAL A 2 -4.66 2.40 5.38
C VAL A 2 -5.54 1.51 4.50
N LEU A 3 -4.96 0.77 3.55
CA LEU A 3 -5.71 -0.23 2.80
C LEU A 3 -5.92 -1.43 3.72
N HIS A 4 -7.13 -1.60 4.21
CA HIS A 4 -7.52 -2.80 4.93
C HIS A 4 -8.18 -3.78 3.97
N TRP A 5 -7.78 -5.05 4.00
CA TRP A 5 -8.45 -6.12 3.26
C TRP A 5 -8.41 -7.41 4.07
N VAL A 6 -9.35 -8.32 3.81
CA VAL A 6 -9.34 -9.67 4.37
C VAL A 6 -8.58 -10.56 3.38
N ASP A 7 -7.59 -11.34 3.80
CA ASP A 7 -6.86 -12.23 2.89
C ASP A 7 -7.63 -13.54 2.61
N ASN A 8 -7.09 -14.39 1.72
CA ASN A 8 -7.66 -15.71 1.39
C ASN A 8 -7.86 -16.65 2.59
N LYS A 9 -7.29 -16.34 3.76
CA LYS A 9 -7.43 -17.11 5.00
C LYS A 9 -8.44 -16.49 5.96
N GLY A 10 -9.10 -15.40 5.58
CA GLY A 10 -10.03 -14.67 6.44
C GLY A 10 -9.34 -13.71 7.42
N GLU A 11 -8.04 -13.43 7.27
CA GLU A 11 -7.31 -12.56 8.18
C GLU A 11 -7.36 -11.10 7.72
N LEU A 12 -7.67 -10.19 8.65
CA LEU A 12 -7.62 -8.75 8.41
C LEU A 12 -6.16 -8.29 8.25
N ARG A 13 -5.85 -7.75 7.07
CA ARG A 13 -4.59 -7.09 6.72
C ARG A 13 -4.83 -5.58 6.62
N SER A 14 -3.79 -4.81 6.88
CA SER A 14 -3.83 -3.35 6.84
C SER A 14 -2.51 -2.79 6.34
N SER A 15 -2.56 -1.87 5.37
CA SER A 15 -1.39 -1.26 4.75
C SER A 15 -1.46 0.26 4.81
N THR A 16 -0.67 0.89 5.67
CA THR A 16 -0.68 2.35 5.86
C THR A 16 0.13 3.08 4.78
N ILE A 17 -0.51 3.98 4.05
CA ILE A 17 0.12 4.96 3.17
C ILE A 17 0.25 6.27 3.95
N TYR A 18 1.48 6.76 4.05
CA TYR A 18 1.81 8.03 4.68
C TYR A 18 1.80 9.15 3.65
N PHE A 19 1.28 10.31 4.06
CA PHE A 19 1.39 11.57 3.34
C PHE A 19 2.39 12.46 4.09
N ASP A 20 3.40 12.98 3.40
CA ASP A 20 4.27 14.02 3.94
C ASP A 20 3.88 15.34 3.29
N SER A 21 3.44 16.30 4.09
CA SER A 21 3.15 17.67 3.68
C SER A 21 4.13 18.56 4.42
N ASP A 22 5.26 18.79 3.76
CA ASP A 22 6.34 19.71 4.13
C ASP A 22 7.14 19.39 5.40
N SER A 23 8.46 19.42 5.22
CA SER A 23 9.54 19.15 6.18
C SER A 23 9.70 20.19 7.31
N VAL A 24 8.60 20.75 7.83
CA VAL A 24 8.61 21.75 8.90
C VAL A 24 7.68 21.30 10.03
N LEU A 25 8.20 20.58 11.02
CA LEU A 25 7.55 20.29 12.33
C LEU A 25 6.01 20.12 12.26
N THR A 26 5.50 19.40 11.26
CA THR A 26 4.08 19.15 11.07
C THR A 26 3.74 17.82 11.73
N THR A 27 2.72 17.84 12.58
CA THR A 27 2.11 16.63 13.14
C THR A 27 1.67 15.71 12.00
N THR A 28 2.13 14.47 12.01
CA THR A 28 1.67 13.44 11.07
C THR A 28 0.21 13.12 11.36
N GLU A 29 -0.69 13.42 10.42
CA GLU A 29 -2.10 13.07 10.55
C GLU A 29 -2.39 11.77 9.82
N GLU A 30 -3.04 10.83 10.52
CA GLU A 30 -3.52 9.59 9.92
C GLU A 30 -5.01 9.70 9.62
N CYS A 31 -5.37 9.57 8.34
CA CYS A 31 -6.76 9.59 7.90
C CYS A 31 -7.09 8.34 7.07
N LEU A 32 -8.22 7.71 7.39
CA LEU A 32 -8.78 6.62 6.61
C LEU A 32 -9.45 7.21 5.35
N ILE A 33 -8.92 6.87 4.18
CA ILE A 33 -9.36 7.44 2.90
C ILE A 33 -10.43 6.57 2.25
N ASP A 34 -10.33 5.25 2.39
CA ASP A 34 -11.30 4.32 1.81
C ASP A 34 -11.23 2.96 2.49
N PHE A 35 -12.34 2.22 2.40
CA PHE A 35 -12.41 0.81 2.78
C PHE A 35 -13.09 0.05 1.65
N ALA A 36 -12.28 -0.59 0.81
CA ALA A 36 -12.74 -1.27 -0.39
C ALA A 36 -12.66 -2.78 -0.21
N GLU A 37 -13.79 -3.46 -0.39
CA GLU A 37 -13.84 -4.92 -0.39
C GLU A 37 -13.21 -5.49 -1.66
N LEU A 38 -12.34 -6.48 -1.52
CA LEU A 38 -11.79 -7.25 -2.62
C LEU A 38 -12.69 -8.48 -2.85
N VAL A 39 -13.56 -8.40 -3.86
CA VAL A 39 -14.57 -9.43 -4.16
C VAL A 39 -14.00 -10.59 -5.00
N SER A 40 -12.84 -10.42 -5.61
CA SER A 40 -12.15 -11.43 -6.43
C SER A 40 -10.82 -11.88 -5.82
N ASP A 41 -10.10 -12.78 -6.49
CA ASP A 41 -8.80 -13.28 -6.03
C ASP A 41 -7.88 -12.16 -5.53
N HIS A 42 -7.29 -12.39 -4.36
CA HIS A 42 -6.37 -11.48 -3.66
C HIS A 42 -4.97 -11.44 -4.31
N SER A 43 -4.96 -11.45 -5.64
CA SER A 43 -3.77 -11.23 -6.46
C SER A 43 -3.33 -9.77 -6.35
N GLY A 44 -2.02 -9.53 -6.50
CA GLY A 44 -1.49 -8.16 -6.50
C GLY A 44 -2.11 -7.27 -7.59
N GLU A 45 -2.48 -7.83 -8.74
CA GLU A 45 -3.14 -7.07 -9.83
C GLU A 45 -4.55 -6.60 -9.45
N THR A 46 -5.31 -7.48 -8.80
CA THR A 46 -6.65 -7.14 -8.27
C THR A 46 -6.53 -6.03 -7.25
N MET A 47 -5.63 -6.22 -6.27
CA MET A 47 -5.38 -5.23 -5.23
C MET A 47 -4.98 -3.88 -5.82
N ALA A 48 -4.11 -3.87 -6.84
CA ALA A 48 -3.67 -2.66 -7.50
C ALA A 48 -4.80 -1.95 -8.24
N THR A 49 -5.72 -2.70 -8.83
CA THR A 49 -6.89 -2.11 -9.51
C THR A 49 -7.82 -1.43 -8.51
N THR A 50 -8.06 -2.05 -7.36
CA THR A 50 -8.87 -1.47 -6.29
C THR A 50 -8.20 -0.23 -5.71
N VAL A 51 -6.92 -0.32 -5.34
CA VAL A 51 -6.12 0.80 -4.84
C VAL A 51 -6.12 1.96 -5.83
N TRP A 52 -5.86 1.69 -7.11
CA TRP A 52 -5.84 2.71 -8.15
C TRP A 52 -7.17 3.43 -8.29
N SER A 53 -8.28 2.69 -8.24
CA SER A 53 -9.62 3.29 -8.31
C SER A 53 -9.87 4.27 -7.17
N THR A 54 -9.44 3.94 -5.96
CA THR A 54 -9.46 4.87 -4.80
C THR A 54 -8.56 6.09 -5.06
N LEU A 55 -7.34 5.90 -5.57
CA LEU A 55 -6.45 7.02 -5.89
C LEU A 55 -7.07 7.97 -6.91
N CYS A 56 -7.67 7.45 -7.97
CA CYS A 56 -8.39 8.23 -8.97
C CYS A 56 -9.58 8.98 -8.38
N LYS A 57 -10.40 8.30 -7.57
CA LYS A 57 -11.60 8.87 -6.93
C LYS A 57 -11.28 10.13 -6.13
N TYR A 58 -10.11 10.18 -5.50
CA TYR A 58 -9.69 11.30 -4.65
C TYR A 58 -8.60 12.19 -5.27
N ASN A 59 -8.26 11.99 -6.55
CA ASN A 59 -7.19 12.73 -7.24
C ASN A 59 -5.85 12.71 -6.47
N LEU A 60 -5.45 11.50 -6.07
CA LEU A 60 -4.24 11.21 -5.30
C LEU A 60 -3.13 10.59 -6.15
N GLN A 61 -3.36 10.35 -7.44
CA GLN A 61 -2.30 9.89 -8.34
C GLN A 61 -1.16 10.91 -8.35
N GLY A 62 0.08 10.44 -8.23
CA GLY A 62 1.27 11.29 -8.14
C GLY A 62 1.51 11.96 -6.78
N LYS A 63 0.61 11.79 -5.81
CA LYS A 63 0.81 12.25 -4.41
C LYS A 63 1.24 11.12 -3.47
N ILE A 64 1.40 9.90 -3.99
CA ILE A 64 1.77 8.73 -3.22
C ILE A 64 3.29 8.59 -3.21
N ILE A 65 3.87 8.66 -2.01
CA ILE A 65 5.31 8.53 -1.80
C ILE A 65 5.69 7.06 -1.59
N ALA A 66 4.94 6.35 -0.75
CA ALA A 66 5.22 4.96 -0.40
C ALA A 66 3.99 4.19 0.09
N PHE A 67 4.06 2.87 -0.06
CA PHE A 67 3.13 1.89 0.49
C PHE A 67 3.81 1.12 1.63
N VAL A 68 3.27 1.20 2.86
CA VAL A 68 3.71 0.35 3.98
C VAL A 68 2.75 -0.83 4.10
N MET A 69 3.23 -2.04 3.89
CA MET A 69 2.41 -3.25 3.84
C MET A 69 3.10 -4.43 4.51
N ASP A 70 2.35 -5.48 4.85
CA ASP A 70 2.94 -6.70 5.39
C ASP A 70 3.95 -7.36 4.40
N ASN A 71 4.69 -8.35 4.89
CA ASN A 71 5.79 -8.97 4.13
C ASN A 71 5.30 -10.12 3.23
N THR A 72 4.24 -9.86 2.46
CA THR A 72 3.67 -10.82 1.51
C THR A 72 4.04 -10.45 0.07
N THR A 73 4.35 -11.44 -0.77
CA THR A 73 4.82 -11.24 -2.16
C THR A 73 3.76 -10.63 -3.09
N ASN A 74 2.46 -10.80 -2.79
CA ASN A 74 1.38 -10.17 -3.54
C ASN A 74 1.44 -8.63 -3.47
N ASN A 75 1.94 -8.06 -2.38
CA ASN A 75 2.16 -6.62 -2.23
C ASN A 75 3.26 -6.10 -3.17
N ASP A 76 4.25 -6.92 -3.48
CA ASP A 76 5.31 -6.55 -4.43
C ASP A 76 4.75 -6.52 -5.85
N THR A 77 3.91 -7.51 -6.21
CA THR A 77 3.17 -7.52 -7.48
C THR A 77 2.22 -6.33 -7.57
N MET A 78 1.50 -6.00 -6.48
CA MET A 78 0.60 -4.85 -6.42
C MET A 78 1.34 -3.54 -6.69
N THR A 79 2.48 -3.33 -6.03
CA THR A 79 3.25 -2.08 -6.18
C THR A 79 3.78 -1.91 -7.60
N LYS A 80 4.24 -3.00 -8.24
CA LYS A 80 4.63 -3.01 -9.66
C LYS A 80 3.45 -2.74 -10.60
N ALA A 81 2.26 -3.22 -10.26
CA ALA A 81 1.07 -2.93 -11.04
C ALA A 81 0.64 -1.46 -10.94
N ILE A 82 0.80 -0.84 -9.76
CA ILE A 82 0.59 0.60 -9.57
C ILE A 82 1.62 1.40 -10.38
N GLU A 83 2.90 1.03 -10.36
CA GLU A 83 3.94 1.68 -11.17
C GLU A 83 3.57 1.72 -12.66
N ARG A 84 3.11 0.60 -13.23
CA ARG A 84 2.65 0.58 -14.63
C ARG A 84 1.49 1.54 -14.89
N LYS A 85 0.57 1.69 -13.94
CA LYS A 85 -0.56 2.63 -14.04
C LYS A 85 -0.08 4.08 -13.94
N CYS A 86 0.85 4.38 -13.04
CA CYS A 86 1.50 5.70 -12.96
C CYS A 86 2.18 6.06 -14.28
N TRP A 87 2.98 5.16 -14.86
CA TRP A 87 3.64 5.43 -16.14
C TRP A 87 2.66 5.65 -17.29
N ALA A 88 1.52 4.94 -17.29
CA ALA A 88 0.47 5.16 -18.28
C ALA A 88 -0.18 6.57 -18.17
N GLU A 89 -0.20 7.16 -16.98
CA GLU A 89 -0.66 8.55 -16.74
C GLU A 89 0.48 9.59 -16.78
N GLY A 90 1.71 9.19 -17.12
CA GLY A 90 2.87 10.09 -17.17
C GLY A 90 3.41 10.51 -15.79
N ILE A 91 3.10 9.73 -14.75
CA ILE A 91 3.51 9.98 -13.36
C ILE A 91 4.79 9.19 -13.07
N GLU A 92 5.82 9.87 -12.60
CA GLU A 92 7.05 9.23 -12.12
C GLU A 92 6.77 8.50 -10.80
N PHE A 93 7.00 7.19 -10.78
CA PHE A 93 6.83 6.34 -9.61
C PHE A 93 7.79 5.14 -9.75
N ASP A 94 8.41 4.75 -8.63
CA ASP A 94 9.35 3.62 -8.56
C ASP A 94 8.87 2.63 -7.50
N ALA A 95 8.42 1.46 -7.95
CA ALA A 95 7.86 0.45 -7.06
C ALA A 95 8.85 -0.06 -6.02
N THR A 96 10.14 -0.09 -6.33
CA THR A 96 11.18 -0.59 -5.43
C THR A 96 11.45 0.41 -4.31
N ARG A 97 11.51 1.71 -4.64
CA ARG A 97 11.75 2.79 -3.68
C ARG A 97 10.52 3.10 -2.82
N SER A 98 9.32 2.88 -3.36
CA SER A 98 8.05 3.16 -2.70
C SER A 98 7.48 1.97 -1.92
N ARG A 99 8.20 0.83 -1.83
CA ARG A 99 7.75 -0.36 -1.09
C ARG A 99 8.41 -0.45 0.29
N MET A 100 7.62 -0.21 1.33
CA MET A 100 8.05 -0.35 2.73
C MET A 100 7.35 -1.52 3.42
N ARG A 101 8.05 -2.22 4.30
CA ARG A 101 7.47 -3.34 5.09
C ARG A 101 6.94 -2.83 6.42
N CYS A 102 5.82 -3.40 6.86
CA CYS A 102 5.24 -3.12 8.15
C CYS A 102 6.21 -3.52 9.28
N MET A 103 6.58 -2.55 10.13
CA MET A 103 7.56 -2.77 11.21
C MET A 103 7.08 -3.83 12.22
N PRO A 104 5.86 -3.78 12.78
CA PRO A 104 5.36 -4.83 13.67
C PRO A 104 5.45 -6.25 13.08
N HIS A 105 5.10 -6.41 11.80
CA HIS A 105 5.15 -7.71 11.14
C HIS A 105 6.60 -8.19 10.95
N THR A 106 7.52 -7.27 10.64
CA THR A 106 8.94 -7.59 10.52
C THR A 106 9.53 -8.04 11.87
N VAL A 107 9.21 -7.34 12.96
CA VAL A 107 9.65 -7.71 14.32
C VAL A 107 9.09 -9.07 14.72
N HIS A 108 7.80 -9.31 14.48
CA HIS A 108 7.17 -10.59 14.77
C HIS A 108 7.83 -11.74 14.00
N LEU A 109 8.11 -11.53 12.71
CA LEU A 109 8.80 -12.52 11.87
C LEU A 109 10.20 -12.84 12.43
N GLN A 110 10.99 -11.81 12.78
CA GLN A 110 12.34 -12.00 13.34
C GLN A 110 12.30 -12.78 14.67
N ALA A 111 11.39 -12.43 15.57
CA ALA A 111 11.20 -13.11 16.85
C ALA A 111 10.78 -14.57 16.68
N TYR A 112 9.96 -14.88 15.67
CA TYR A 112 9.55 -16.25 15.36
C TYR A 112 10.67 -17.07 14.69
N THR A 113 11.51 -16.44 13.85
CA THR A 113 12.60 -17.12 13.15
C THR A 113 13.85 -17.39 14.01
N GLY A 114 13.89 -16.90 15.25
CA GLY A 114 14.83 -17.36 16.29
C GLY A 114 16.31 -17.05 16.05
N TYR A 115 16.64 -15.86 15.56
CA TYR A 115 18.01 -15.32 15.63
C TYR A 115 18.20 -14.43 16.86
#